data_AF-A0A6N8H6I5-F1
#
_entry.id   AF-A0A6N8H6I5-F1
#
_cell.length_a   1.000
_cell.length_b   1.000
_cell.length_c   1.000
_cell.angle_alpha   90.00
_cell.angle_beta   90.00
_cell.angle_gamma   90.00
#
_symmetry.space_group_name_H-M   'P 1'
#
loop_
_entity.id
_entity.type
_entity.pdbx_description
1 polymer ?
#
loop_
_entity_poly.entity_id
_entity_poly.type
_entity_poly.pdbx_seq_one_letter_code
_entity_poly.pdbx_strand_id
1 'polypeptide(L)' 'MNVSKVIGIILIVISLGVGYIGVNKVADSTKAVKFLGIEIDASNESGQMQGFIYLGAAILLFAGGLYAARKSGN' A
#
# COMPACT_ATOMS: atom_id res chain seq x y z
N MET A 1 -19.12 19.75 7.10
CA MET A 1 -17.75 19.40 6.67
C MET A 1 -17.69 19.54 5.17
N ASN A 2 -16.68 20.23 4.62
CA ASN A 2 -16.61 20.48 3.17
C ASN A 2 -16.33 19.15 2.42
N VAL A 3 -17.05 18.87 1.33
CA VAL A 3 -17.09 17.56 0.66
C VAL A 3 -15.69 17.14 0.18
N SER A 4 -14.90 18.09 -0.31
CA SER A 4 -13.51 17.83 -0.71
C SER A 4 -12.63 17.36 0.45
N LYS A 5 -12.87 17.86 1.67
CA LYS A 5 -12.18 17.40 2.88
C LYS A 5 -12.56 15.97 3.26
N VAL A 6 -13.84 15.63 3.15
CA VAL A 6 -14.35 14.27 3.38
C VAL A 6 -13.70 13.29 2.41
N ILE A 7 -13.71 13.63 1.11
CA ILE A 7 -13.10 12.82 0.05
C ILE A 7 -11.59 12.65 0.30
N GLY A 8 -10.89 13.70 0.69
CA GLY A 8 -9.46 13.64 1.01
C GLY A 8 -9.15 12.68 2.17
N ILE A 9 -9.94 12.73 3.25
CA ILE A 9 -9.80 11.81 4.39
C ILE A 9 -10.05 10.36 3.96
N ILE A 10 -11.10 10.11 3.16
CA ILE A 10 -11.41 8.77 2.65
C ILE A 10 -10.25 8.24 1.79
N LEU A 11 -9.69 9.06 0.90
CA LEU A 11 -8.53 8.70 0.08
C LEU A 11 -7.33 8.29 0.94
N ILE A 12 -7.07 9.03 2.03
CA ILE A 12 -5.99 8.71 2.97
C ILE A 12 -6.24 7.36 3.63
N VAL A 13 -7.46 7.09 4.13
CA VAL A 13 -7.79 5.79 4.75
C VAL A 13 -7.63 4.64 3.75
N ILE A 14 -8.12 4.80 2.52
CA ILE A 14 -7.96 3.80 1.45
C ILE A 14 -6.47 3.57 1.15
N SER A 15 -5.67 4.62 1.07
CA SER A 15 -4.24 4.51 0.77
C SER A 15 -3.48 3.70 1.82
N LEU A 16 -3.85 3.80 3.10
CA LEU A 16 -3.26 2.99 4.17
C LEU A 16 -3.61 1.51 4.00
N GLY A 17 -4.85 1.21 3.62
CA GLY A 17 -5.29 -0.16 3.34
C GLY A 17 -4.53 -0.77 2.14
N VAL A 18 -4.43 -0.03 1.04
CA VAL A 18 -3.68 -0.46 -0.15
C VAL A 18 -2.19 -0.61 0.18
N GLY A 19 -1.62 0.30 0.95
CA GLY A 19 -0.22 0.23 1.39
C GLY A 19 0.06 -1.00 2.25
N TYR A 20 -0.84 -1.33 3.19
CA TYR A 20 -0.74 -2.55 3.99
C TYR A 20 -0.74 -3.81 3.13
N ILE A 21 -1.65 -3.89 2.14
CA ILE A 21 -1.69 -4.99 1.17
C ILE A 21 -0.38 -5.07 0.39
N GLY A 22 0.14 -3.93 -0.09
CA GLY A 22 1.41 -3.86 -0.83
C GLY A 22 2.60 -4.35 -0.01
N VAL A 23 2.78 -3.85 1.21
CA VAL A 23 3.86 -4.27 2.12
C VAL A 23 3.79 -5.76 2.40
N ASN A 24 2.61 -6.28 2.74
CA ASN A 24 2.44 -7.70 3.02
C ASN A 24 2.71 -8.54 1.77
N LYS A 25 2.27 -8.10 0.60
CA LYS A 25 2.53 -8.82 -0.65
C LYS A 25 4.01 -8.90 -0.97
N VAL A 26 4.76 -7.80 -0.79
CA VAL A 26 6.23 -7.81 -0.95
C VAL A 26 6.86 -8.74 0.08
N ALA A 27 6.50 -8.61 1.35
CA ALA A 27 7.06 -9.43 2.42
C ALA A 27 6.80 -10.92 2.17
N ASP A 28 5.56 -11.31 1.89
CA ASP A 28 5.17 -12.70 1.67
C ASP A 28 5.78 -13.28 0.38
N SER A 29 6.01 -12.45 -0.64
CA SER A 29 6.67 -12.90 -1.88
C SER A 29 8.19 -13.02 -1.75
N THR A 30 8.78 -12.47 -0.69
CA THR A 30 10.22 -12.51 -0.39
C THR A 30 10.56 -13.54 0.68
N LYS A 31 9.58 -13.96 1.50
CA LYS A 31 9.81 -14.89 2.59
C LYS A 31 10.25 -16.26 2.06
N ALA A 32 11.48 -16.65 2.40
CA ALA A 32 11.89 -18.05 2.41
C ALA A 32 11.15 -18.74 3.57
N VAL A 33 10.38 -19.80 3.27
CA VAL A 33 9.67 -20.54 4.30
C VAL A 33 10.66 -21.51 4.93
N LYS A 34 11.09 -21.21 6.16
CA LYS A 34 11.99 -22.08 6.92
C LYS A 34 11.18 -23.20 7.55
N PHE A 35 11.14 -24.36 6.90
CA PHE A 35 10.40 -25.52 7.37
C PHE A 35 11.39 -26.58 7.87
N LEU A 36 11.31 -26.95 9.16
CA LEU A 36 12.18 -27.97 9.78
C LEU A 36 13.70 -27.71 9.63
N GLY A 37 14.11 -26.45 9.52
CA GLY A 37 15.53 -26.08 9.32
C GLY A 37 15.99 -26.10 7.86
N ILE A 38 15.12 -26.49 6.92
CA ILE A 38 15.34 -26.39 5.48
C ILE A 38 14.74 -25.06 5.02
N GLU A 39 15.58 -24.23 4.40
CA GLU A 39 15.18 -22.95 3.82
C GLU A 39 14.63 -23.22 2.42
N ILE A 40 13.31 -23.21 2.26
CA ILE A 40 12.66 -23.35 0.96
C ILE A 40 12.47 -21.94 0.41
N ASP A 41 13.30 -21.57 -0.57
CA ASP A 41 13.13 -20.34 -1.34
C ASP A 41 11.91 -20.46 -2.24
N ALA A 42 10.77 -19.99 -1.75
CA ALA A 42 9.55 -19.78 -2.53
C ALA A 42 9.44 -18.32 -2.98
N SER A 43 10.56 -17.75 -3.46
CA SER A 43 10.61 -16.38 -3.98
C SER A 43 9.67 -16.24 -5.17
N ASN A 44 8.75 -15.29 -5.11
CA ASN A 44 7.79 -15.00 -6.18
C ASN A 44 7.98 -13.57 -6.69
N GLU A 45 8.83 -13.42 -7.71
CA GLU A 45 9.13 -12.11 -8.32
C GLU A 45 7.89 -11.38 -8.83
N SER A 46 6.91 -12.11 -9.39
CA SER A 46 5.65 -11.53 -9.86
C SER A 46 4.81 -10.96 -8.70
N GLY A 47 4.74 -11.69 -7.59
CA GLY A 47 4.09 -11.22 -6.36
C GLY A 47 4.78 -9.99 -5.77
N GLN A 48 6.11 -9.96 -5.81
CA GLN A 48 6.92 -8.83 -5.38
C GLN A 48 6.64 -7.58 -6.23
N MET A 49 6.64 -7.72 -7.56
CA MET A 49 6.32 -6.63 -8.49
C MET A 49 4.91 -6.09 -8.25
N GLN A 50 3.91 -6.96 -8.06
CA GLN A 50 2.55 -6.53 -7.71
C GLN A 50 2.53 -5.75 -6.39
N GLY A 51 3.26 -6.22 -5.38
CA GLY A 51 3.40 -5.53 -4.10
C GLY A 51 3.95 -4.10 -4.26
N PHE A 52 4.98 -3.92 -5.10
CA PHE A 52 5.50 -2.59 -5.43
C PHE A 52 4.50 -1.70 -6.18
N ILE A 53 3.67 -2.26 -7.07
CA ILE A 53 2.59 -1.51 -7.73
C ILE A 53 1.57 -1.01 -6.69
N TYR A 54 1.14 -1.87 -5.76
CA TYR A 54 0.25 -1.46 -4.67
C TYR A 54 0.88 -0.39 -3.78
N LEU A 55 2.16 -0.51 -3.45
CA LEU A 55 2.89 0.51 -2.68
C LEU A 55 2.96 1.86 -3.42
N GLY A 56 3.30 1.84 -4.71
CA GLY A 56 3.32 3.04 -5.54
C GLY A 56 1.93 3.71 -5.63
N ALA A 57 0.89 2.92 -5.85
CA ALA A 57 -0.49 3.40 -5.85
C ALA A 57 -0.90 4.00 -4.50
N ALA A 58 -0.51 3.37 -3.38
CA ALA A 58 -0.78 3.88 -2.05
C ALA A 58 -0.14 5.25 -1.83
N ILE A 59 1.13 5.45 -2.24
CA ILE A 59 1.81 6.74 -2.13
C ILE A 59 1.08 7.82 -2.94
N LEU A 60 0.69 7.51 -4.18
CA LEU A 60 -0.05 8.44 -5.04
C LEU A 60 -1.42 8.82 -4.46
N LEU A 61 -2.17 7.83 -3.97
CA LEU A 61 -3.47 8.04 -3.32
C LEU A 61 -3.33 8.87 -2.04
N PHE A 62 -2.31 8.61 -1.23
CA PHE A 62 -2.06 9.35 0.01
C PHE A 62 -1.73 10.82 -0.30
N ALA A 63 -0.82 11.07 -1.24
CA ALA A 63 -0.47 12.42 -1.68
C ALA A 63 -1.69 13.17 -2.26
N GLY A 64 -2.49 12.51 -3.11
CA GLY A 64 -3.73 13.06 -3.65
C GLY A 64 -4.77 13.36 -2.57
N GLY A 65 -4.91 12.47 -1.57
CA GLY A 65 -5.80 12.64 -0.42
C GLY A 65 -5.40 13.84 0.45
N LEU A 66 -4.09 13.99 0.74
CA LEU A 66 -3.56 15.15 1.45
C LEU A 66 -3.80 16.46 0.69
N TYR A 67 -3.59 16.46 -0.63
CA TYR A 67 -3.83 17.63 -1.47
C TYR A 67 -5.31 18.03 -1.47
N ALA A 68 -6.23 17.07 -1.65
CA ALA A 68 -7.67 17.31 -1.62
C ALA A 68 -8.15 17.82 -0.25
N ALA A 69 -7.63 17.23 0.84
CA ALA A 69 -7.97 17.64 2.19
C ALA A 69 -7.47 19.06 2.54
N ARG A 70 -6.29 19.46 2.03
CA ARG A 70 -5.72 20.80 2.23
C ARG A 70 -6.40 21.87 1.38
N LYS A 71 -6.65 21.60 0.08
CA LYS A 71 -7.34 22.53 -0.82
C LYS A 71 -8.71 22.93 -0.31
N SER A 72 -9.38 22.05 0.43
CA SER A 72 -10.70 22.32 1.02
C SER A 72 -10.68 23.26 2.23
N GLY A 73 -9.51 23.55 2.80
CA GLY A 73 -9.33 24.41 3.97
C GLY A 73 -8.79 25.81 3.69
N ASN A 74 -8.32 26.07 2.45
CA ASN A 74 -8.08 27.41 1.91
C ASN A 74 -9.35 27.91 1.20
#